data_AF-A0A7Z9D2C8-F1
#
_entry.id   AF-A0A7Z9D2C8-F1
#
_cell.length_a   1.000
_cell.length_b   1.000
_cell.length_c   1.000
_cell.angle_alpha   90.00
_cell.angle_beta   90.00
_cell.angle_gamma   90.00
#
_symmetry.space_group_name_H-M   'P 1'
#
loop_
_entity.id
_entity.type
_entity.pdbx_description
1 polymer ?
#
loop_
_entity_poly.entity_id
_entity_poly.type
_entity_poly.pdbx_seq_one_letter_code
_entity_poly.pdbx_strand_id
1 'polypeptide(L)'
;MCDFSAIEARVLSHLAGETWRSKVFEEGKDIYCMSASQMFGVPVEKHGQNADLRQKGKIAELACGYGGAVGALKAMGAIDMGLEEQELQPLVDSWRQANPNIVLFWWDVDRAVKTAVKEQIQTETHGIQFEVSKGMLFIILPSGRKLAYVKPKMGENQFGGESVTYEGTGTAKRWERLESYGPKFVENIVQAISRDILAYSMRQLSEFKIVGHVHDEVIIECDQDQDLEEISTLMGIAPDWMSDINLRADGYECSFYQKD
;
A
#
# COMPACT_ATOMS: atom_id res chain seq x y z
N MET A 1 -15.30 -5.82 15.78
CA MET A 1 -14.13 -5.86 14.88
C MET A 1 -13.92 -4.46 14.34
N CYS A 2 -12.68 -4.01 14.17
CA CYS A 2 -12.40 -2.70 13.60
C CYS A 2 -11.21 -2.80 12.63
N ASP A 3 -11.32 -2.21 11.45
CA ASP A 3 -10.33 -2.25 10.37
C ASP A 3 -10.01 -0.85 9.86
N PHE A 4 -8.80 -0.68 9.33
CA PHE A 4 -8.45 0.57 8.65
C PHE A 4 -9.06 0.64 7.25
N SER A 5 -9.74 1.75 6.98
CA SER A 5 -10.29 2.01 5.65
C SER A 5 -9.18 2.30 4.63
N ALA A 6 -8.79 1.27 3.86
CA ALA A 6 -7.81 1.36 2.77
C ALA A 6 -6.43 1.91 3.21
N ILE A 7 -5.89 1.39 4.31
CA ILE A 7 -4.64 1.89 4.92
C ILE A 7 -3.48 2.00 3.94
N GLU A 8 -3.26 0.98 3.11
CA GLU A 8 -2.16 0.98 2.16
C GLU A 8 -2.30 2.10 1.11
N ALA A 9 -3.52 2.35 0.64
CA ALA A 9 -3.77 3.44 -0.32
C ALA A 9 -3.55 4.81 0.33
N ARG A 10 -3.90 4.97 1.61
CA ARG A 10 -3.63 6.20 2.39
C ARG A 10 -2.13 6.42 2.58
N VAL A 11 -1.41 5.39 3.02
CA VAL A 11 0.04 5.43 3.22
C VAL A 11 0.76 5.72 1.91
N LEU A 12 0.41 5.03 0.82
CA LEU A 12 0.99 5.27 -0.50
C LEU A 12 0.76 6.72 -0.96
N SER A 13 -0.46 7.23 -0.82
CA SER A 13 -0.81 8.59 -1.22
C SER A 13 -0.10 9.64 -0.37
N HIS A 14 0.03 9.38 0.94
CA HIS A 14 0.71 10.27 1.88
C HIS A 14 2.21 10.35 1.57
N LEU A 15 2.89 9.20 1.43
CA LEU A 15 4.32 9.16 1.10
C LEU A 15 4.62 9.81 -0.26
N ALA A 16 3.76 9.58 -1.25
CA ALA A 16 3.93 10.17 -2.57
C ALA A 16 3.55 11.66 -2.63
N GLY A 17 2.82 12.20 -1.65
CA GLY A 17 2.24 13.54 -1.74
C GLY A 17 1.14 13.66 -2.80
N GLU A 18 0.37 12.59 -3.02
CA GLU A 18 -0.74 12.56 -3.99
C GLU A 18 -2.00 13.21 -3.39
N THR A 19 -2.06 14.54 -3.48
CA THR A 19 -3.02 15.37 -2.72
C THR A 19 -4.48 15.13 -3.08
N TRP A 20 -4.82 14.79 -4.33
CA TRP A 20 -6.21 14.57 -4.71
C TRP A 20 -6.81 13.37 -3.97
N ARG A 21 -6.02 12.32 -3.75
CA ARG A 21 -6.42 11.14 -3.00
C ARG A 21 -6.59 11.45 -1.53
N SER A 22 -5.65 12.25 -0.99
CA SER A 22 -5.74 12.73 0.39
C SER A 22 -7.06 13.47 0.63
N LYS A 23 -7.48 14.34 -0.31
CA LYS A 23 -8.79 15.01 -0.27
C LYS A 23 -9.97 14.04 -0.35
N VAL A 24 -9.91 13.02 -1.20
CA VAL A 24 -10.95 11.97 -1.28
C VAL A 24 -11.12 11.27 0.07
N PHE A 25 -10.01 10.98 0.75
CA PHE A 25 -10.01 10.39 2.07
C PHE A 25 -10.53 11.33 3.17
N GLU A 26 -10.21 12.63 3.10
CA GLU A 26 -10.74 13.68 3.98
C GLU A 26 -12.26 13.87 3.84
N GLU A 27 -12.75 13.83 2.62
CA GLU A 27 -14.18 13.95 2.31
C GLU A 27 -14.97 12.66 2.59
N GLY A 28 -14.30 11.58 3.04
CA GLY A 28 -14.92 10.29 3.32
C GLY A 28 -15.48 9.60 2.08
N LYS A 29 -14.99 9.94 0.88
CA LYS A 29 -15.42 9.37 -0.39
C LYS A 29 -14.74 8.02 -0.66
N ASP A 30 -15.40 7.18 -1.46
CA ASP A 30 -14.85 5.89 -1.87
C ASP A 30 -13.74 6.11 -2.92
N ILE A 31 -12.50 5.76 -2.57
CA ILE A 31 -11.33 5.95 -3.45
C ILE A 31 -11.45 5.18 -4.76
N TYR A 32 -12.12 4.02 -4.78
CA TYR A 32 -12.28 3.22 -5.99
C TYR A 32 -13.28 3.86 -6.94
N CYS A 33 -14.36 4.44 -6.41
CA CYS A 33 -15.28 5.26 -7.18
C CYS A 33 -14.55 6.47 -7.77
N MET A 34 -13.76 7.18 -6.96
CA MET A 34 -13.04 8.37 -7.41
C MET A 34 -11.97 8.05 -8.46
N SER A 35 -11.20 6.98 -8.26
CA SER A 35 -10.24 6.47 -9.25
C SER A 35 -10.96 6.10 -10.56
N ALA A 36 -12.07 5.36 -10.49
CA ALA A 36 -12.87 5.03 -11.67
C ALA A 36 -13.38 6.30 -12.36
N SER A 37 -13.87 7.29 -11.61
CA SER A 37 -14.35 8.54 -12.17
C SER A 37 -13.29 9.31 -12.92
N GLN A 38 -12.08 9.40 -12.38
CA GLN A 38 -10.97 10.06 -13.06
C GLN A 38 -10.51 9.28 -14.30
N MET A 39 -10.47 7.96 -14.22
CA MET A 39 -10.01 7.10 -15.32
C MET A 39 -10.98 7.09 -16.50
N PHE A 40 -12.30 7.01 -16.24
CA PHE A 40 -13.34 6.90 -17.26
C PHE A 40 -13.98 8.25 -17.63
N GLY A 41 -13.67 9.33 -16.90
CA GLY A 41 -14.22 10.66 -17.17
C GLY A 41 -15.72 10.79 -16.87
N VAL A 42 -16.29 9.91 -16.03
CA VAL A 42 -17.71 9.89 -15.68
C VAL A 42 -17.92 9.82 -14.16
N PRO A 43 -18.99 10.39 -13.58
CA PRO A 43 -19.30 10.21 -12.16
C PRO A 43 -19.55 8.74 -11.82
N VAL A 44 -18.97 8.25 -10.73
CA VAL A 44 -19.11 6.87 -10.24
C VAL A 44 -19.50 6.93 -8.77
N GLU A 45 -20.58 6.25 -8.41
CA GLU A 45 -21.09 6.18 -7.04
C GLU A 45 -21.27 4.73 -6.60
N LYS A 46 -20.90 4.41 -5.36
CA LYS A 46 -20.89 3.02 -4.84
C LYS A 46 -22.25 2.30 -4.98
N HIS A 47 -23.34 3.04 -4.78
CA HIS A 47 -24.72 2.53 -4.88
C HIS A 47 -25.57 3.42 -5.80
N GLY A 48 -24.97 3.93 -6.88
CA GLY A 48 -25.62 4.91 -7.75
C GLY A 48 -25.14 4.85 -9.19
N GLN A 49 -24.90 6.02 -9.77
CA GLN A 49 -24.49 6.14 -11.17
C GLN A 49 -23.18 5.38 -11.45
N ASN A 50 -23.16 4.57 -12.52
CA ASN A 50 -21.99 3.81 -12.97
C ASN A 50 -21.33 2.92 -11.89
N ALA A 51 -22.11 2.41 -10.93
CA ALA A 51 -21.61 1.60 -9.81
C ALA A 51 -20.80 0.37 -10.26
N ASP A 52 -21.08 -0.17 -11.45
CA ASP A 52 -20.34 -1.26 -12.09
C ASP A 52 -18.86 -0.90 -12.36
N LEU A 53 -18.56 0.38 -12.62
CA LEU A 53 -17.19 0.85 -12.85
C LEU A 53 -16.35 0.88 -11.57
N ARG A 54 -16.97 0.86 -10.39
CA ARG A 54 -16.25 0.83 -9.10
C ARG A 54 -15.33 -0.38 -9.02
N GLN A 55 -15.77 -1.54 -9.49
CA GLN A 55 -14.96 -2.75 -9.47
C GLN A 55 -13.72 -2.62 -10.36
N LYS A 56 -13.88 -2.00 -11.54
CA LYS A 56 -12.76 -1.67 -12.45
C LYS A 56 -11.77 -0.70 -11.77
N GLY A 57 -12.28 0.34 -11.11
CA GLY A 57 -11.46 1.26 -10.30
C GLY A 57 -10.71 0.55 -9.18
N LYS A 58 -11.34 -0.41 -8.48
CA LYS A 58 -10.71 -1.21 -7.42
C LYS A 58 -9.54 -2.05 -7.94
N ILE A 59 -9.71 -2.77 -9.04
CA ILE A 59 -8.63 -3.58 -9.61
C ILE A 59 -7.49 -2.67 -10.08
N ALA A 60 -7.81 -1.57 -10.74
CA ALA A 60 -6.83 -0.60 -11.19
C ALA A 60 -5.99 -0.09 -10.01
N GLU A 61 -6.66 0.25 -8.91
CA GLU A 61 -6.03 0.74 -7.69
C GLU A 61 -5.07 -0.28 -7.08
N LEU A 62 -5.53 -1.51 -6.90
CA LEU A 62 -4.74 -2.59 -6.30
C LEU A 62 -3.60 -3.07 -7.19
N ALA A 63 -3.78 -3.08 -8.50
CA ALA A 63 -2.74 -3.51 -9.44
C ALA A 63 -1.72 -2.40 -9.70
N CYS A 64 -2.20 -1.20 -10.03
CA CYS A 64 -1.33 -0.16 -10.55
C CYS A 64 -0.53 0.54 -9.45
N GLY A 65 -1.03 0.61 -8.21
CA GLY A 65 -0.36 1.27 -7.07
C GLY A 65 1.08 0.84 -6.80
N TYR A 66 1.45 -0.37 -7.24
CA TYR A 66 2.79 -0.94 -7.10
C TYR A 66 3.38 -1.39 -8.43
N GLY A 67 3.09 -0.65 -9.51
CA GLY A 67 3.71 -0.86 -10.82
C GLY A 67 3.13 -2.00 -11.65
N GLY A 68 2.01 -2.60 -11.21
CA GLY A 68 1.27 -3.56 -12.00
C GLY A 68 0.86 -2.98 -13.36
N ALA A 69 0.85 -3.85 -14.36
CA ALA A 69 0.45 -3.53 -15.73
C ALA A 69 -0.61 -4.54 -16.21
N VAL A 70 -0.80 -4.66 -17.53
CA VAL A 70 -1.76 -5.58 -18.17
C VAL A 70 -1.74 -6.99 -17.56
N GLY A 71 -0.55 -7.56 -17.33
CA GLY A 71 -0.42 -8.89 -16.74
C GLY A 71 -0.97 -9.00 -15.31
N ALA A 72 -0.77 -7.97 -14.49
CA ALA A 72 -1.30 -7.93 -13.12
C ALA A 72 -2.83 -7.78 -13.12
N LEU A 73 -3.37 -6.93 -14.00
CA LEU A 73 -4.82 -6.79 -14.17
C LEU A 73 -5.48 -8.11 -14.57
N LYS A 74 -4.87 -8.84 -15.52
CA LYS A 74 -5.35 -10.18 -15.92
C LYS A 74 -5.32 -11.16 -14.73
N ALA A 75 -4.23 -11.19 -13.96
CA ALA A 75 -4.10 -12.06 -12.80
C ALA A 75 -5.11 -11.74 -11.69
N MET A 76 -5.57 -10.49 -11.60
CA MET A 76 -6.62 -10.04 -10.68
C MET A 76 -8.05 -10.25 -11.22
N GLY A 77 -8.21 -10.94 -12.36
CA GLY A 77 -9.52 -11.29 -12.91
C GLY A 77 -10.19 -10.17 -13.72
N ALA A 78 -9.44 -9.16 -14.20
CA ALA A 78 -10.01 -8.05 -14.96
C ALA A 78 -10.86 -8.51 -16.17
N ILE A 79 -10.41 -9.56 -16.87
CA ILE A 79 -11.13 -10.12 -18.04
C ILE A 79 -12.45 -10.78 -17.60
N ASP A 80 -12.42 -11.57 -16.52
CA ASP A 80 -13.61 -12.24 -15.98
C ASP A 80 -14.66 -11.24 -15.48
N MET A 81 -14.22 -10.02 -15.16
CA MET A 81 -15.06 -8.90 -14.72
C MET A 81 -15.55 -8.02 -15.89
N GLY A 82 -15.37 -8.47 -17.13
CA GLY A 82 -15.92 -7.83 -18.33
C GLY A 82 -15.08 -6.67 -18.88
N LEU A 83 -13.78 -6.60 -18.55
CA LEU A 83 -12.84 -5.77 -19.30
C LEU A 83 -12.31 -6.54 -20.52
N GLU A 84 -12.31 -5.90 -21.67
CA GLU A 84 -11.66 -6.45 -22.86
C GLU A 84 -10.14 -6.28 -22.76
N GLU A 85 -9.38 -7.20 -23.37
CA GLU A 85 -7.91 -7.16 -23.31
C GLU A 85 -7.32 -5.84 -23.85
N GLN A 86 -7.97 -5.26 -24.86
CA GLN A 86 -7.59 -3.98 -25.45
C GLN A 86 -7.84 -2.78 -24.53
N GLU A 87 -8.70 -2.90 -23.52
CA GLU A 87 -8.98 -1.86 -22.53
C GLU A 87 -7.93 -1.82 -21.41
N LEU A 88 -7.18 -2.91 -21.20
CA LEU A 88 -6.29 -3.05 -20.05
C LEU A 88 -5.11 -2.07 -20.07
N GLN A 89 -4.47 -1.90 -21.23
CA GLN A 89 -3.32 -0.98 -21.34
C GLN A 89 -3.75 0.49 -21.19
N PRO A 90 -4.81 0.98 -21.88
CA PRO A 90 -5.37 2.31 -21.63
C PRO A 90 -5.71 2.54 -20.16
N LEU A 91 -6.27 1.53 -19.47
CA LEU A 91 -6.61 1.62 -18.05
C LEU A 91 -5.38 1.86 -17.17
N VAL A 92 -4.28 1.13 -17.41
CA VAL A 92 -2.99 1.35 -16.74
C VAL A 92 -2.47 2.77 -16.99
N ASP A 93 -2.53 3.22 -18.24
CA ASP A 93 -1.99 4.52 -18.64
C ASP A 93 -2.80 5.67 -18.02
N SER A 94 -4.13 5.58 -18.03
CA SER A 94 -5.03 6.53 -17.37
C SER A 94 -4.79 6.59 -15.87
N TRP A 95 -4.61 5.45 -15.20
CA TRP A 95 -4.30 5.43 -13.77
C TRP A 95 -2.97 6.13 -13.48
N ARG A 96 -1.92 5.86 -14.27
CA ARG A 96 -0.60 6.50 -14.10
C ARG A 96 -0.65 8.00 -14.36
N GLN A 97 -1.41 8.43 -15.36
CA GLN A 97 -1.62 9.85 -15.66
C GLN A 97 -2.38 10.58 -14.54
N ALA A 98 -3.35 9.91 -13.92
CA ALA A 98 -4.08 10.44 -12.78
C ALA A 98 -3.25 10.45 -11.47
N ASN A 99 -2.16 9.69 -11.40
CA ASN A 99 -1.36 9.49 -10.19
C ASN A 99 0.14 9.76 -10.40
N PRO A 100 0.50 10.94 -10.93
CA PRO A 100 1.87 11.23 -11.32
C PRO A 100 2.84 11.22 -10.14
N ASN A 101 2.41 11.64 -8.94
CA ASN A 101 3.29 11.70 -7.78
C ASN A 101 3.58 10.29 -7.25
N ILE A 102 2.61 9.37 -7.30
CA ILE A 102 2.85 7.96 -6.98
C ILE A 102 3.85 7.34 -7.96
N VAL A 103 3.71 7.62 -9.26
CA VAL A 103 4.66 7.12 -10.28
C VAL A 103 6.06 7.69 -10.05
N LEU A 104 6.17 8.98 -9.74
CA LEU A 104 7.45 9.60 -9.38
C LEU A 104 8.06 8.96 -8.13
N PHE A 105 7.26 8.72 -7.10
CA PHE A 105 7.71 8.08 -5.86
C PHE A 105 8.34 6.70 -6.11
N TRP A 106 7.76 5.87 -7.00
CA TRP A 106 8.36 4.59 -7.38
C TRP A 106 9.78 4.74 -7.94
N TRP A 107 9.98 5.71 -8.84
CA TRP A 107 11.26 5.93 -9.50
C TRP A 107 12.28 6.66 -8.63
N ASP A 108 11.81 7.46 -7.69
CA ASP A 108 12.65 8.08 -6.67
C ASP A 108 13.21 7.03 -5.70
N VAL A 109 12.37 6.08 -5.26
CA VAL A 109 12.80 4.92 -4.47
C VAL A 109 13.73 4.03 -5.29
N ASP A 110 13.41 3.74 -6.55
CA ASP A 110 14.26 2.94 -7.45
C ASP A 110 15.67 3.53 -7.54
N ARG A 111 15.76 4.84 -7.81
CA ARG A 111 17.01 5.57 -7.92
C ARG A 111 17.79 5.57 -6.61
N ALA A 112 17.12 5.88 -5.49
CA ALA A 112 17.76 5.90 -4.17
C ALA A 112 18.35 4.54 -3.80
N VAL A 113 17.59 3.45 -3.98
CA VAL A 113 18.03 2.07 -3.69
C VAL A 113 19.20 1.67 -4.61
N LYS A 114 19.10 1.93 -5.92
CA LYS A 114 20.18 1.62 -6.87
C LYS A 114 21.46 2.37 -6.55
N THR A 115 21.38 3.66 -6.25
CA THR A 115 22.54 4.47 -5.85
C THR A 115 23.16 3.92 -4.55
N ALA A 116 22.35 3.62 -3.53
CA ALA A 116 22.86 3.05 -2.28
C ALA A 116 23.60 1.71 -2.50
N VAL A 117 23.06 0.84 -3.37
CA VAL A 117 23.67 -0.47 -3.68
C VAL A 117 24.90 -0.34 -4.57
N LYS A 118 24.88 0.53 -5.59
CA LYS A 118 25.97 0.69 -6.56
C LYS A 118 27.16 1.44 -5.98
N GLU A 119 26.89 2.54 -5.29
CA GLU A 119 27.92 3.45 -4.77
C GLU A 119 28.31 3.15 -3.32
N GLN A 120 27.55 2.26 -2.64
CA GLN A 120 27.79 1.91 -1.22
C GLN A 120 27.74 3.13 -0.30
N ILE A 121 26.84 4.07 -0.59
CA ILE A 121 26.58 5.27 0.21
C ILE A 121 25.17 5.23 0.81
N GLN A 122 24.93 6.01 1.84
CA GLN A 122 23.58 6.25 2.34
C GLN A 122 22.84 7.18 1.36
N THR A 123 21.59 6.85 1.05
CA THR A 123 20.68 7.71 0.27
C THR A 123 19.35 7.88 1.02
N GLU A 124 18.56 8.87 0.62
CA GLU A 124 17.28 9.16 1.25
C GLU A 124 16.29 9.72 0.21
N THR A 125 15.01 9.38 0.34
CA THR A 125 13.91 10.03 -0.37
C THR A 125 12.63 9.92 0.45
N HIS A 126 11.80 10.97 0.44
CA HIS A 126 10.49 10.97 1.13
C HIS A 126 10.57 10.55 2.62
N GLY A 127 11.64 10.91 3.33
CA GLY A 127 11.86 10.52 4.74
C GLY A 127 12.20 9.04 4.95
N ILE A 128 12.52 8.31 3.88
CA ILE A 128 12.94 6.91 3.90
C ILE A 128 14.43 6.83 3.57
N GLN A 129 15.20 6.20 4.43
CA GLN A 129 16.65 6.09 4.28
C GLN A 129 17.06 4.70 3.76
N PHE A 130 18.11 4.67 2.95
CA PHE A 130 18.66 3.45 2.38
C PHE A 130 20.14 3.39 2.72
N GLU A 131 20.57 2.30 3.35
CA GLU A 131 21.97 2.08 3.70
C GLU A 131 22.40 0.66 3.35
N VAL A 132 23.62 0.49 2.83
CA VAL A 132 24.24 -0.83 2.70
C VAL A 132 25.29 -0.99 3.77
N SER A 133 25.11 -1.96 4.67
CA SER A 133 26.02 -2.22 5.77
C SER A 133 26.18 -3.71 5.99
N LYS A 134 27.43 -4.18 6.12
CA LYS A 134 27.79 -5.59 6.38
C LYS A 134 27.09 -6.58 5.43
N GLY A 135 26.98 -6.21 4.15
CA GLY A 135 26.35 -7.07 3.13
C GLY A 135 24.83 -7.16 3.20
N MET A 136 24.18 -6.20 3.88
CA MET A 136 22.72 -6.05 3.88
C MET A 136 22.37 -4.65 3.37
N LEU A 137 21.34 -4.55 2.52
CA LEU A 137 20.65 -3.29 2.28
C LEU A 137 19.56 -3.16 3.35
N PHE A 138 19.55 -2.04 4.05
CA PHE A 138 18.48 -1.66 4.95
C PHE A 138 17.68 -0.52 4.34
N ILE A 139 16.36 -0.67 4.32
CA ILE A 139 15.41 0.41 4.11
C ILE A 139 14.87 0.80 5.49
N ILE A 140 15.15 2.01 5.93
CA ILE A 140 14.78 2.53 7.25
C ILE A 140 13.55 3.41 7.08
N LEU A 141 12.44 2.98 7.69
CA LEU A 141 11.14 3.63 7.63
C LEU A 141 11.06 4.79 8.64
N PRO A 142 10.12 5.74 8.48
CA PRO A 142 9.93 6.84 9.44
C PRO A 142 9.69 6.38 10.89
N SER A 143 9.10 5.19 11.08
CA SER A 143 8.92 4.54 12.39
C SER A 143 10.23 4.08 13.05
N GLY A 144 11.35 4.11 12.33
CA GLY A 144 12.64 3.55 12.73
C GLY A 144 12.82 2.06 12.39
N ARG A 145 11.77 1.38 11.90
CA ARG A 145 11.85 -0.02 11.46
C ARG A 145 12.80 -0.17 10.27
N LYS A 146 13.60 -1.24 10.26
CA LYS A 146 14.49 -1.59 9.16
C LYS A 146 13.99 -2.81 8.38
N LEU A 147 13.80 -2.67 7.08
CA LEU A 147 13.61 -3.80 6.16
C LEU A 147 14.98 -4.24 5.63
N ALA A 148 15.31 -5.52 5.77
CA ALA A 148 16.63 -6.04 5.44
C ALA A 148 16.60 -6.90 4.17
N TYR A 149 17.50 -6.60 3.24
CA TYR A 149 17.70 -7.33 1.99
C TYR A 149 19.12 -7.90 1.95
N VAL A 150 19.25 -9.23 1.86
CA VAL A 150 20.53 -9.93 2.06
C VAL A 150 21.38 -9.89 0.79
N LYS A 151 22.67 -9.54 0.92
CA LYS A 151 23.68 -9.48 -0.17
C LYS A 151 23.16 -8.77 -1.43
N PRO A 152 22.74 -7.50 -1.28
CA PRO A 152 22.24 -6.70 -2.40
C PRO A 152 23.34 -6.51 -3.45
N LYS A 153 22.99 -6.60 -4.73
CA LYS A 153 23.89 -6.30 -5.85
C LYS A 153 23.11 -5.72 -7.02
N MET A 154 23.77 -4.90 -7.83
CA MET A 154 23.26 -4.56 -9.14
C MET A 154 23.18 -5.82 -10.02
N GLY A 155 22.09 -5.94 -10.76
CA GLY A 155 21.84 -6.97 -11.76
C GLY A 155 21.13 -6.38 -12.97
N GLU A 156 20.66 -7.26 -13.84
CA GLU A 156 19.91 -6.92 -15.04
C GLU A 156 18.49 -7.51 -14.89
N ASN A 157 17.47 -6.70 -15.16
CA ASN A 157 16.09 -7.17 -15.16
C ASN A 157 15.77 -7.97 -16.43
N GLN A 158 14.60 -8.61 -16.45
CA GLN A 158 14.11 -9.35 -17.61
C GLN A 158 13.99 -8.54 -18.93
N PHE A 159 14.09 -7.21 -18.86
CA PHE A 159 14.00 -6.29 -19.99
C PHE A 159 15.36 -5.64 -20.36
N GLY A 160 16.46 -6.09 -19.76
CA GLY A 160 17.81 -5.58 -20.03
C GLY A 160 18.20 -4.28 -19.32
N GLY A 161 17.37 -3.81 -18.38
CA GLY A 161 17.65 -2.62 -17.57
C GLY A 161 18.34 -2.95 -16.24
N GLU A 162 19.05 -1.98 -15.66
CA GLU A 162 19.64 -2.14 -14.31
C GLU A 162 18.54 -2.41 -13.26
N SER A 163 18.78 -3.37 -12.38
CA SER A 163 17.91 -3.72 -11.25
C SER A 163 18.72 -4.03 -9.99
N VAL A 164 18.06 -4.07 -8.84
CA VAL A 164 18.68 -4.54 -7.61
C VAL A 164 18.25 -5.98 -7.35
N THR A 165 19.23 -6.85 -7.11
CA THR A 165 19.01 -8.24 -6.74
C THR A 165 19.50 -8.49 -5.32
N TYR A 166 18.85 -9.42 -4.62
CA TYR A 166 19.20 -9.81 -3.25
C TYR A 166 18.90 -11.30 -3.04
N GLU A 167 19.41 -11.88 -1.97
CA GLU A 167 19.15 -13.26 -1.60
C GLU A 167 17.94 -13.35 -0.65
N GLY A 168 17.04 -14.29 -0.92
CA GLY A 168 15.84 -14.49 -0.12
C GLY A 168 15.10 -15.77 -0.47
N THR A 169 13.92 -15.96 0.13
CA THR A 169 13.08 -17.13 -0.13
C THR A 169 12.18 -16.89 -1.33
N GLY A 170 12.40 -17.65 -2.40
CA GLY A 170 11.59 -17.64 -3.62
C GLY A 170 10.22 -18.27 -3.47
N THR A 171 9.43 -18.23 -4.55
CA THR A 171 8.10 -18.85 -4.64
C THR A 171 8.15 -20.37 -4.41
N ALA A 172 9.25 -21.01 -4.81
CA ALA A 172 9.51 -22.43 -4.57
C ALA A 172 9.95 -22.75 -3.13
N LYS A 173 9.85 -21.78 -2.19
CA LYS A 173 10.31 -21.89 -0.78
C LYS A 173 11.79 -22.29 -0.64
N ARG A 174 12.61 -21.95 -1.63
CA ARG A 174 14.06 -22.18 -1.63
C ARG A 174 14.80 -20.86 -1.56
N TRP A 175 16.02 -20.89 -1.03
CA TRP A 175 16.90 -19.74 -1.02
C TRP A 175 17.41 -19.49 -2.43
N GLU A 176 17.12 -18.32 -2.99
CA GLU A 176 17.52 -17.93 -4.35
C GLU A 176 17.83 -16.44 -4.43
N ARG A 177 18.32 -16.00 -5.59
CA ARG A 177 18.56 -14.59 -5.87
C ARG A 177 17.31 -14.00 -6.53
N LEU A 178 16.69 -13.08 -5.82
CA LEU A 178 15.48 -12.37 -6.19
C LEU A 178 15.83 -11.03 -6.85
N GLU A 179 15.01 -10.62 -7.81
CA GLU A 179 15.04 -9.29 -8.41
C GLU A 179 14.01 -8.38 -7.72
N SER A 180 14.33 -7.10 -7.55
CA SER A 180 13.38 -6.06 -7.17
C SER A 180 13.68 -4.75 -7.89
N TYR A 181 12.67 -3.90 -7.93
CA TYR A 181 12.62 -2.64 -8.66
C TYR A 181 11.74 -1.65 -7.87
N GLY A 182 11.82 -0.36 -8.17
CA GLY A 182 11.15 0.73 -7.44
C GLY A 182 9.76 0.41 -6.89
N PRO A 183 8.76 0.13 -7.76
CA PRO A 183 7.41 -0.23 -7.34
C PRO A 183 7.33 -1.41 -6.35
N LYS A 184 8.17 -2.44 -6.49
CA LYS A 184 8.21 -3.58 -5.55
C LYS A 184 8.83 -3.20 -4.20
N PHE A 185 9.81 -2.31 -4.18
CA PHE A 185 10.30 -1.72 -2.92
C PHE A 185 9.24 -0.85 -2.26
N VAL A 186 8.52 -0.03 -3.04
CA VAL A 186 7.42 0.79 -2.55
C VAL A 186 6.31 -0.06 -1.93
N GLU A 187 5.93 -1.17 -2.55
CA GLU A 187 4.97 -2.12 -1.96
C GLU A 187 5.41 -2.58 -0.56
N ASN A 188 6.67 -3.03 -0.43
CA ASN A 188 7.21 -3.50 0.87
C ASN A 188 7.26 -2.37 1.91
N ILE A 189 7.62 -1.15 1.49
CA ILE A 189 7.65 0.05 2.34
C ILE A 189 6.25 0.36 2.86
N VAL A 190 5.26 0.43 1.97
CA VAL A 190 3.87 0.75 2.31
C VAL A 190 3.29 -0.31 3.23
N GLN A 191 3.44 -1.60 2.91
CA GLN A 191 2.97 -2.70 3.76
C GLN A 191 3.61 -2.68 5.15
N ALA A 192 4.91 -2.38 5.22
CA ALA A 192 5.61 -2.29 6.49
C ALA A 192 5.15 -1.10 7.34
N ILE A 193 4.95 0.07 6.73
CA ILE A 193 4.41 1.25 7.41
C ILE A 193 2.98 1.01 7.88
N SER A 194 2.11 0.43 7.04
CA SER A 194 0.75 0.05 7.44
C SER A 194 0.75 -0.89 8.65
N ARG A 195 1.68 -1.85 8.68
CA ARG A 195 1.86 -2.73 9.84
C ARG A 195 2.35 -1.99 11.09
N ASP A 196 3.24 -1.01 10.93
CA ASP A 196 3.74 -0.20 12.04
C ASP A 196 2.63 0.70 12.61
N ILE A 197 1.73 1.24 11.76
CA ILE A 197 0.53 1.99 12.17
C ILE A 197 -0.45 1.09 12.94
N LEU A 198 -0.70 -0.13 12.46
CA LEU A 198 -1.52 -1.10 13.20
C LEU A 198 -0.92 -1.41 14.57
N ALA A 199 0.39 -1.67 14.64
CA ALA A 199 1.07 -1.95 15.90
C ALA A 199 1.03 -0.75 16.86
N TYR A 200 1.13 0.48 16.35
CA TYR A 200 0.92 1.69 17.12
C TYR A 200 -0.51 1.78 17.68
N SER A 201 -1.52 1.53 16.84
CA SER A 201 -2.93 1.59 17.20
C SER A 201 -3.31 0.54 18.24
N MET A 202 -2.78 -0.67 18.12
CA MET A 202 -2.94 -1.72 19.15
C MET A 202 -2.40 -1.29 20.52
N ARG A 203 -1.40 -0.41 20.59
CA ARG A 203 -0.91 0.15 21.86
C ARG A 203 -1.86 1.21 22.42
N GLN A 204 -2.50 2.01 21.56
CA GLN A 204 -3.54 2.95 21.97
C GLN A 204 -4.75 2.21 22.55
N LEU A 205 -5.04 1.02 22.00
CA LEU A 205 -6.11 0.13 22.45
C LEU A 205 -5.71 -0.80 23.61
N SER A 206 -4.69 -0.45 24.39
CA SER A 206 -4.13 -1.35 25.43
C SER A 206 -5.10 -1.68 26.58
N GLU A 207 -6.11 -0.84 26.80
CA GLU A 207 -7.19 -1.09 27.77
C GLU A 207 -8.24 -2.08 27.25
N PHE A 208 -8.28 -2.34 25.94
CA PHE A 208 -9.21 -3.26 25.32
C PHE A 208 -8.62 -4.67 25.22
N LYS A 209 -9.48 -5.69 25.37
CA LYS A 209 -9.06 -7.08 25.22
C LYS A 209 -8.97 -7.46 23.73
N ILE A 210 -7.82 -7.15 23.11
CA ILE A 210 -7.50 -7.60 21.76
C ILE A 210 -7.28 -9.12 21.78
N VAL A 211 -8.16 -9.88 21.13
CA VAL A 211 -8.09 -11.35 21.03
C VAL A 211 -7.47 -11.83 19.72
N GLY A 212 -7.29 -10.94 18.75
CA GLY A 212 -6.64 -11.25 17.49
C GLY A 212 -6.47 -10.03 16.59
N HIS A 213 -5.67 -10.19 15.54
CA HIS A 213 -5.60 -9.25 14.42
C HIS A 213 -5.41 -10.05 13.13
N VAL A 214 -5.95 -9.58 12.01
CA VAL A 214 -5.73 -10.16 10.68
C VAL A 214 -5.45 -8.98 9.75
N HIS A 215 -4.46 -9.05 8.85
CA HIS A 215 -4.12 -7.90 8.00
C HIS A 215 -4.03 -6.56 8.79
N ASP A 216 -4.96 -5.65 8.54
CA ASP A 216 -5.18 -4.32 9.12
C ASP A 216 -6.39 -4.23 10.07
N GLU A 217 -7.03 -5.35 10.41
CA GLU A 217 -8.13 -5.44 11.39
C GLU A 217 -7.65 -5.88 12.78
N VAL A 218 -8.31 -5.34 13.81
CA VAL A 218 -8.26 -5.80 15.20
C VAL A 218 -9.57 -6.45 15.62
N ILE A 219 -9.46 -7.54 16.37
CA ILE A 219 -10.58 -8.28 16.96
C ILE A 219 -10.53 -8.06 18.45
N ILE A 220 -11.57 -7.43 18.99
CA ILE A 220 -11.70 -7.06 20.40
C ILE A 220 -12.89 -7.83 20.97
N GLU A 221 -12.68 -8.46 22.12
CA GLU A 221 -13.75 -9.03 22.94
C GLU A 221 -14.09 -8.01 24.03
N CYS A 222 -15.35 -7.58 24.10
CA CYS A 222 -15.80 -6.52 25.01
C CYS A 222 -17.24 -6.77 25.46
N ASP A 223 -17.66 -6.02 26.48
CA ASP A 223 -19.06 -6.00 26.94
C ASP A 223 -19.96 -5.31 25.89
N GLN A 224 -21.27 -5.60 25.92
CA GLN A 224 -22.23 -5.12 24.90
C GLN A 224 -22.45 -3.61 24.91
N ASP A 225 -22.06 -2.92 25.96
CA ASP A 225 -22.14 -1.47 26.12
C ASP A 225 -20.86 -0.74 25.68
N GLN A 226 -19.83 -1.47 25.24
CA GLN A 226 -18.61 -0.87 24.71
C GLN A 226 -18.89 -0.15 23.40
N ASP A 227 -18.48 1.13 23.34
CA ASP A 227 -18.67 1.96 22.16
C ASP A 227 -17.64 1.63 21.06
N LEU A 228 -18.14 1.24 19.88
CA LEU A 228 -17.32 1.00 18.69
C LEU A 228 -16.70 2.28 18.13
N GLU A 229 -17.37 3.43 18.29
CA GLU A 229 -16.88 4.71 17.81
C GLU A 229 -15.63 5.16 18.59
N GLU A 230 -15.57 4.85 19.89
CA GLU A 230 -14.37 5.05 20.73
C GLU A 230 -13.17 4.27 20.16
N ILE A 231 -13.34 2.97 19.90
CA ILE A 231 -12.28 2.11 19.34
C ILE A 231 -11.80 2.64 17.99
N SER A 232 -12.75 3.00 17.12
CA SER A 232 -12.47 3.50 15.77
C SER A 232 -11.72 4.84 15.81
N THR A 233 -12.09 5.71 16.76
CA THR A 233 -11.41 7.00 17.01
C THR A 233 -9.98 6.78 17.48
N LEU A 234 -9.74 5.86 18.43
CA LEU A 234 -8.41 5.54 18.93
C LEU A 234 -7.51 4.95 17.83
N MET A 235 -8.05 4.10 16.97
CA MET A 235 -7.31 3.60 15.79
C MET A 235 -7.01 4.70 14.78
N GLY A 236 -7.85 5.73 14.66
CA GLY A 236 -7.65 6.88 13.79
C GLY A 236 -6.55 7.85 14.24
N ILE A 237 -5.96 7.67 15.43
CA ILE A 237 -4.91 8.56 15.93
C ILE A 237 -3.60 8.28 15.16
N ALA A 238 -3.14 9.28 14.41
CA ALA A 238 -1.86 9.22 13.71
C ALA A 238 -0.68 9.17 14.70
N PRO A 239 0.39 8.41 14.39
CA PRO A 239 1.62 8.44 15.17
C PRO A 239 2.42 9.72 14.90
N ASP A 240 3.23 10.16 15.87
CA ASP A 240 4.04 11.38 15.77
C ASP A 240 4.97 11.42 14.55
N TRP A 241 5.50 10.26 14.14
CA TRP A 241 6.39 10.14 12.99
C TRP A 241 5.65 10.22 11.63
N MET A 242 4.33 10.33 11.65
CA MET A 242 3.48 10.51 10.47
C MET A 242 2.20 11.29 10.85
N SER A 243 2.34 12.43 11.54
CA SER A 243 1.22 13.17 12.14
C SER A 243 0.14 13.61 11.15
N ASP A 244 0.53 13.87 9.90
CA ASP A 244 -0.35 14.49 8.90
C ASP A 244 -1.08 13.44 8.04
N ILE A 245 -0.94 12.15 8.34
CA ILE A 245 -1.71 11.11 7.65
C ILE A 245 -3.15 11.08 8.18
N ASN A 246 -4.10 11.24 7.27
CA ASN A 246 -5.50 11.04 7.58
C ASN A 246 -5.77 9.52 7.71
N LEU A 247 -5.83 9.01 8.93
CA LEU A 247 -6.28 7.66 9.23
C LEU A 247 -7.78 7.64 9.50
N ARG A 248 -8.42 6.57 9.03
CA ARG A 248 -9.81 6.28 9.36
C ARG A 248 -9.93 4.79 9.59
N ALA A 249 -10.54 4.44 10.72
CA ALA A 249 -10.97 3.08 10.99
C ALA A 249 -12.50 3.05 11.00
N ASP A 250 -13.05 1.90 10.64
CA ASP A 250 -14.47 1.61 10.74
C ASP A 250 -14.61 0.18 11.25
N GLY A 251 -15.79 -0.24 11.67
CA GLY A 251 -15.97 -1.56 12.24
C GLY A 251 -17.40 -1.99 12.32
N TYR A 252 -17.59 -3.17 12.89
CA TYR A 252 -18.91 -3.67 13.23
C TYR A 252 -18.86 -4.62 14.43
N GLU A 253 -20.02 -4.79 15.05
CA GLU A 253 -20.24 -5.69 16.17
C GLU A 253 -20.79 -7.04 15.69
N CYS A 254 -20.30 -8.13 16.27
CA CYS A 254 -20.79 -9.47 15.97
C CYS A 254 -20.61 -10.39 17.18
N SER A 255 -21.51 -11.37 17.33
CA SER A 255 -21.41 -12.37 18.41
C SER A 255 -20.37 -13.45 18.14
N PHE A 256 -19.91 -13.59 16.89
CA PHE A 256 -18.85 -14.47 16.47
C PHE A 256 -18.13 -13.88 15.26
N TYR A 257 -16.82 -14.09 15.16
CA TYR A 257 -16.02 -13.59 14.06
C TYR A 257 -16.55 -14.11 12.71
N GLN A 258 -16.88 -13.19 11.83
CA GLN A 258 -17.18 -13.42 10.42
C GLN A 258 -16.29 -12.47 9.63
N LYS A 259 -16.02 -12.77 8.37
CA LYS A 259 -15.30 -11.84 7.49
C LYS A 259 -16.28 -11.40 6.41
N ASP A 260 -16.55 -10.09 6.34
CA ASP A 260 -17.32 -9.45 5.27
C ASP A 260 -16.48 -9.29 3.99
#